data_AF-A0A137NPB4-F1
#
_entry.id   AF-A0A137NPB4-F1
#
_cell.length_a   1.000
_cell.length_b   1.000
_cell.length_c   1.000
_cell.angle_alpha   90.00
_cell.angle_beta   90.00
_cell.angle_gamma   90.00
#
_symmetry.space_group_name_H-M   'P 1'
#
loop_
_entity.id
_entity.type
_entity.pdbx_description
1 polymer ?
#
loop_
_entity_poly.entity_id
_entity_poly.type
_entity_poly.pdbx_seq_one_letter_code
_entity_poly.pdbx_strand_id
1 'polypeptide(L)'
;MTTASTTKANQNLVRILIDLKNRSEDIRLKAAKNLNEFLDEISREYTAYESDKITRDVFHALTESLKSADPYERMGAIQGLGKNTLI
;
A
#
# COMPACT_ATOMS: atom_id res chain seq x y z
N MET A 1 -20.97 13.42 2.54
CA MET A 1 -21.04 11.95 2.76
C MET A 1 -19.70 11.23 2.51
N THR A 2 -18.54 11.90 2.64
CA THR A 2 -17.24 11.38 2.18
C THR A 2 -16.33 10.81 3.28
N THR A 3 -16.52 11.21 4.54
CA THR A 3 -15.58 10.87 5.64
C THR A 3 -15.59 9.40 6.03
N ALA A 4 -16.75 8.73 5.96
CA ALA A 4 -16.87 7.30 6.29
C ALA A 4 -16.17 6.40 5.26
N SER A 5 -16.25 6.74 3.96
CA SER A 5 -15.58 5.96 2.89
C SER A 5 -14.06 6.07 2.99
N THR A 6 -13.53 7.28 3.17
CA THR A 6 -12.09 7.54 3.39
C THR A 6 -11.55 6.82 4.64
N THR A 7 -12.33 6.76 5.72
CA THR A 7 -11.92 6.08 6.96
C THR A 7 -11.77 4.57 6.75
N LYS A 8 -12.70 3.94 6.03
CA LYS A 8 -12.66 2.51 5.72
C LYS A 8 -11.51 2.16 4.77
N ALA A 9 -11.27 3.00 3.75
CA ALA A 9 -10.14 2.82 2.84
C ALA A 9 -8.80 2.91 3.59
N ASN A 10 -8.65 3.87 4.50
CA ASN A 10 -7.43 3.99 5.32
C ASN A 10 -7.21 2.77 6.23
N GLN A 11 -8.26 2.20 6.82
CA GLN A 11 -8.14 1.00 7.64
C GLN A 11 -7.70 -0.21 6.80
N ASN A 12 -8.26 -0.38 5.61
CA ASN A 12 -7.85 -1.44 4.68
C ASN A 12 -6.39 -1.27 4.27
N LEU A 13 -5.96 -0.04 3.94
CA LEU A 13 -4.59 0.26 3.57
C LEU A 13 -3.61 -0.07 4.70
N VAL A 14 -3.89 0.35 5.93
CA VAL A 14 -3.03 0.07 7.10
C VAL A 14 -2.84 -1.44 7.26
N ARG A 15 -3.91 -2.22 7.12
CA ARG A 15 -3.82 -3.68 7.20
C ARG A 15 -2.94 -4.27 6.08
N ILE A 16 -3.12 -3.80 4.84
CA ILE A 16 -2.29 -4.22 3.70
C ILE A 16 -0.81 -3.90 3.96
N LEU A 17 -0.50 -2.72 4.49
CA LEU A 17 0.87 -2.31 4.82
C LEU A 17 1.47 -3.16 5.96
N ILE A 18 0.67 -3.60 6.93
CA ILE A 18 1.13 -4.53 7.98
C ILE A 18 1.43 -5.91 7.38
N ASP A 19 0.54 -6.44 6.54
CA ASP A 19 0.72 -7.75 5.91
C ASP A 19 1.93 -7.77 4.96
N LEU A 20 2.25 -6.65 4.31
CA LEU A 20 3.49 -6.50 3.54
C LEU A 20 4.76 -6.67 4.39
N LYS A 21 4.71 -6.38 5.69
CA LYS A 21 5.86 -6.55 6.60
C LYS A 21 5.92 -7.95 7.21
N ASN A 22 4.99 -8.84 6.84
CA ASN A 22 4.92 -10.17 7.42
C ASN A 22 6.16 -11.00 7.07
N ARG A 23 6.57 -11.91 7.95
CA ARG A 23 7.69 -12.83 7.70
C ARG A 23 7.35 -13.92 6.68
N SER A 24 6.08 -14.29 6.56
CA SER A 24 5.59 -15.21 5.53
C SER A 24 5.58 -14.54 4.16
N GLU A 25 6.24 -15.16 3.18
CA GLU A 25 6.27 -14.69 1.81
C GLU A 25 4.88 -14.69 1.15
N ASP A 26 4.09 -15.73 1.36
CA ASP A 26 2.74 -15.83 0.81
C ASP A 26 1.85 -14.68 1.27
N ILE A 27 1.97 -14.29 2.55
CA ILE A 27 1.23 -13.15 3.11
C ILE A 27 1.69 -11.85 2.44
N ARG A 28 3.01 -11.64 2.28
CA ARG A 28 3.52 -10.43 1.61
C ARG A 28 3.10 -10.36 0.15
N LEU A 29 3.18 -11.45 -0.61
CA LEU A 29 2.76 -11.49 -2.01
C LEU A 29 1.27 -11.20 -2.18
N LYS A 30 0.44 -11.77 -1.29
CA LYS A 30 -0.99 -11.48 -1.26
C LYS A 30 -1.24 -10.01 -0.91
N ALA A 31 -0.52 -9.46 0.06
CA ALA A 31 -0.64 -8.06 0.45
C ALA A 31 -0.22 -7.11 -0.68
N ALA A 32 0.86 -7.43 -1.40
CA ALA A 32 1.28 -6.67 -2.58
C ALA A 32 0.21 -6.68 -3.67
N LYS A 33 -0.43 -7.83 -3.92
CA LYS A 33 -1.56 -7.90 -4.86
C LYS A 33 -2.72 -7.02 -4.38
N ASN A 34 -3.13 -7.14 -3.12
CA ASN A 34 -4.21 -6.36 -2.54
C ASN A 34 -3.91 -4.85 -2.57
N LEU A 35 -2.64 -4.45 -2.40
CA LEU A 35 -2.24 -3.05 -2.48
C LEU A 35 -2.50 -2.48 -3.87
N ASN A 36 -2.16 -3.23 -4.92
CA ASN A 36 -2.41 -2.80 -6.30
C ASN A 36 -3.91 -2.65 -6.57
N GLU A 37 -4.72 -3.65 -6.16
CA GLU A 37 -6.17 -3.59 -6.30
C GLU A 37 -6.78 -2.38 -5.56
N PHE A 38 -6.26 -2.09 -4.36
CA PHE A 38 -6.69 -0.94 -3.58
C PHE A 38 -6.35 0.40 -4.25
N LEU A 39 -5.16 0.54 -4.82
CA LEU A 39 -4.76 1.76 -5.55
C LEU A 39 -5.59 1.95 -6.84
N ASP A 40 -5.91 0.85 -7.54
CA ASP A 40 -6.80 0.88 -8.70
C ASP A 40 -8.23 1.30 -8.34
N GLU A 41 -8.77 0.79 -7.21
CA GLU A 41 -10.08 1.19 -6.69
C GLU A 41 -10.09 2.66 -6.29
N ILE A 42 -9.05 3.12 -5.60
CA ILE A 42 -8.93 4.54 -5.22
C ILE A 42 -8.90 5.45 -6.43
N SER A 43 -8.18 5.06 -7.48
CA SER A 43 -8.09 5.83 -8.72
C SER A 43 -9.44 5.97 -9.43
N ARG A 44 -10.40 5.07 -9.16
CA ARG A 44 -11.75 5.10 -9.74
C ARG A 44 -12.78 5.82 -8.88
N GLU A 45 -12.67 5.73 -7.56
CA GLU A 45 -13.71 6.23 -6.64
C GLU A 45 -13.43 7.60 -6.04
N TYR A 46 -12.16 8.00 -5.91
CA TYR A 46 -11.79 9.22 -5.21
C TYR A 46 -11.55 10.39 -6.16
N THR A 47 -11.76 11.60 -5.65
CA THR A 47 -11.34 12.81 -6.36
C THR A 47 -9.82 12.79 -6.54
N ALA A 48 -9.33 13.45 -7.59
CA ALA A 48 -7.90 13.52 -7.90
C ALA A 48 -7.04 13.98 -6.70
N TYR A 49 -7.56 14.84 -5.83
CA TYR A 49 -6.86 15.32 -4.64
C TYR A 49 -6.69 14.25 -3.55
N GLU A 50 -7.75 13.47 -3.26
CA GLU A 50 -7.71 12.45 -2.20
C GLU A 50 -6.91 11.23 -2.64
N SER A 51 -7.03 10.84 -3.91
CA SER A 51 -6.23 9.76 -4.51
C SER A 51 -4.74 10.10 -4.52
N ASP A 52 -4.38 11.34 -4.89
CA ASP A 52 -2.99 11.84 -4.81
C ASP A 52 -2.41 11.75 -3.41
N LYS A 53 -3.19 12.16 -2.40
CA LYS A 53 -2.74 12.15 -1.01
C LYS A 53 -2.48 10.72 -0.53
N ILE A 54 -3.43 9.81 -0.77
CA ILE A 54 -3.29 8.41 -0.37
C ILE A 54 -2.10 7.77 -1.07
N THR A 55 -1.92 8.02 -2.38
CA THR A 55 -0.79 7.49 -3.14
C THR A 55 0.56 7.99 -2.60
N ARG A 56 0.66 9.27 -2.23
CA ARG A 56 1.88 9.83 -1.62
C ARG A 56 2.19 9.22 -0.25
N ASP A 57 1.18 9.07 0.61
CA ASP A 57 1.37 8.48 1.94
C ASP A 57 1.82 7.01 1.84
N VAL A 58 1.24 6.25 0.91
CA VAL A 58 1.65 4.87 0.61
C VAL A 58 3.08 4.82 0.11
N PHE A 59 3.41 5.65 -0.89
CA PHE A 59 4.74 5.69 -1.46
C PHE A 59 5.78 6.02 -0.38
N HIS A 60 5.51 7.04 0.45
CA HIS A 60 6.38 7.41 1.56
C HIS A 60 6.59 6.25 2.53
N ALA A 61 5.52 5.60 2.98
CA ALA A 61 5.59 4.47 3.90
C ALA A 61 6.43 3.30 3.34
N LEU A 62 6.25 2.96 2.06
CA LEU A 62 7.03 1.91 1.40
C LEU A 62 8.51 2.31 1.29
N THR A 63 8.81 3.56 0.93
CA THR A 63 10.20 4.03 0.85
C THR A 63 10.90 4.06 2.21
N GLU A 64 10.19 4.33 3.30
CA GLU A 64 10.75 4.21 4.65
C GLU A 64 10.98 2.74 5.04
N SER A 65 10.06 1.84 4.69
CA SER A 65 10.24 0.40 4.95
C SER A 65 11.43 -0.20 4.17
N LEU A 66 11.83 0.35 3.03
CA LEU A 66 13.06 -0.05 2.33
C LEU A 66 14.33 0.19 3.16
N LYS A 67 14.31 1.14 4.10
CA LYS A 67 15.44 1.46 4.97
C LYS A 67 15.49 0.58 6.23
N SER A 68 14.48 -0.26 6.45
CA SER A 68 14.40 -1.12 7.63
C SER A 68 15.57 -2.10 7.70
N ALA A 69 16.04 -2.41 8.91
CA ALA A 69 17.03 -3.46 9.15
C ALA A 69 16.43 -4.87 8.95
N ASP A 70 15.10 -5.02 9.06
CA ASP A 70 14.41 -6.29 8.84
C ASP A 70 14.33 -6.62 7.33
N PRO A 71 14.95 -7.72 6.85
CA PRO A 71 14.88 -8.11 5.45
C PRO A 71 13.46 -8.36 4.96
N TYR A 72 12.54 -8.83 5.80
CA TYR A 72 11.16 -9.10 5.40
C TYR A 72 10.36 -7.82 5.18
N GLU A 73 10.62 -6.79 5.97
CA GLU A 73 10.03 -5.46 5.77
C GLU A 73 10.55 -4.83 4.47
N ARG A 74 11.86 -4.96 4.19
CA ARG A 74 12.43 -4.51 2.91
C ARG A 74 11.84 -5.28 1.72
N MET A 75 11.72 -6.60 1.83
CA MET A 75 11.11 -7.44 0.79
C MET A 75 9.65 -7.07 0.55
N GLY A 76 8.89 -6.81 1.62
CA GLY A 76 7.53 -6.29 1.54
C GLY A 76 7.44 -4.99 0.77
N ALA A 77 8.30 -4.03 1.12
CA ALA A 77 8.37 -2.75 0.42
C ALA A 77 8.75 -2.92 -1.07
N ILE A 78 9.72 -3.77 -1.38
CA ILE A 78 10.09 -4.11 -2.77
C ILE A 78 8.90 -4.72 -3.52
N GLN A 79 8.16 -5.63 -2.90
CA GLN A 79 7.00 -6.27 -3.53
C GLN A 79 5.86 -5.26 -3.77
N GLY A 80 5.62 -4.35 -2.82
CA GLY A 80 4.63 -3.27 -2.98
C GLY A 80 5.01 -2.24 -4.05
N LEU A 81 6.30 -1.92 -4.18
CA LEU A 81 6.81 -0.96 -5.16
C LEU A 81 7.04 -1.57 -6.54
N GLY A 82 7.46 -2.83 -6.61
CA GLY A 82 7.93 -3.51 -7.83
C GLY A 82 6.88 -3.70 -8.92
N LYS A 83 5.60 -3.41 -8.63
CA LYS A 83 4.55 -3.29 -9.65
C LYS A 83 4.18 -1.85 -10.03
N ASN A 84 4.53 -0.86 -9.20
CA ASN A 84 4.30 0.56 -9.47
C ASN A 84 5.41 1.21 -10.32
N THR A 85 6.50 0.50 -10.65
CA THR A 85 7.64 1.04 -11.41
C THR A 85 7.56 0.78 -12.93
N LEU A 86 6.42 0.32 -13.45
CA LEU A 86 6.21 0.09 -14.88
C LEU A 86 4.93 0.77 -15.37
N ILE A 87 4.88 2.10 -15.27
CA ILE A 87 4.03 2.95 -16.12
C ILE A 87 4.81 4.22 -16.44
#